data_AF-A0A9D5YBX0-F1
#
_entry.id   AF-A0A9D5YBX0-F1
#
_cell.length_a   1.000
_cell.length_b   1.000
_cell.length_c   1.000
_cell.angle_alpha   90.00
_cell.angle_beta   90.00
_cell.angle_gamma   90.00
#
_symmetry.space_group_name_H-M   'P 1'
#
loop_
_entity.id
_entity.type
_entity.pdbx_description
1 polymer ?
#
loop_
_entity_poly.entity_id
_entity_poly.type
_entity_poly.pdbx_seq_one_letter_code
_entity_poly.pdbx_strand_id
1 'polypeptide(L)' 'MKITLDLDTCEIIVPKNFFKNIEKENDIIKKAKGEPVPPVERLKNAFNTAISDTDKYLHVKG' A
#
# COMPACT_ATOMS: atom_id res chain seq x y z
N MET A 1 -6.88 5.71 -3.71
CA MET A 1 -7.32 4.30 -3.87
C MET A 1 -7.49 3.71 -2.49
N LYS A 2 -8.54 2.92 -2.22
CA LYS A 2 -8.77 2.30 -0.90
C LYS A 2 -8.51 0.80 -1.00
N ILE A 3 -7.78 0.26 -0.03
CA ILE A 3 -7.50 -1.17 0.14
C ILE A 3 -8.01 -1.51 1.54
N THR A 4 -8.56 -2.71 1.72
CA THR A 4 -9.13 -3.13 3.00
C THR A 4 -8.47 -4.43 3.44
N LEU A 5 -8.09 -4.50 4.70
CA LEU A 5 -7.67 -5.73 5.37
C LEU A 5 -8.85 -6.25 6.16
N ASP A 6 -9.25 -7.47 5.85
CA ASP A 6 -10.19 -8.24 6.64
C ASP A 6 -9.42 -8.97 7.74
N LEU A 7 -9.75 -8.70 8.99
CA LEU A 7 -9.04 -9.25 10.16
C LEU A 7 -9.52 -10.65 10.53
N ASP A 8 -10.72 -11.06 10.10
CA ASP A 8 -11.27 -12.37 10.40
C ASP A 8 -10.72 -13.44 9.45
N THR A 9 -10.49 -13.04 8.20
CA THR A 9 -10.01 -13.94 7.13
C THR A 9 -8.54 -13.71 6.76
N CYS A 10 -7.92 -12.65 7.27
CA CYS A 10 -6.57 -12.20 6.89
C CYS A 10 -6.42 -11.91 5.38
N GLU A 11 -7.51 -11.51 4.73
CA GLU A 11 -7.53 -11.21 3.30
C GLU A 11 -7.32 -9.72 3.02
N ILE A 12 -6.56 -9.43 1.95
CA ILE A 12 -6.39 -8.08 1.43
C ILE A 12 -7.28 -7.90 0.21
N ILE A 13 -8.27 -7.02 0.33
CA ILE A 13 -9.20 -6.68 -0.76
C ILE A 13 -8.68 -5.44 -1.49
N VAL A 14 -8.29 -5.63 -2.76
CA VAL A 14 -7.79 -4.56 -3.63
C VAL A 14 -8.82 -4.17 -4.72
N PRO A 15 -8.92 -2.89 -5.11
CA PRO A 15 -9.75 -2.47 -6.23
C PRO A 15 -9.31 -3.09 -7.57
N LYS A 16 -10.25 -3.31 -8.49
CA LYS A 16 -9.96 -3.89 -9.82
C LYS A 16 -8.93 -3.10 -10.63
N ASN A 17 -8.82 -1.79 -10.40
CA ASN A 17 -7.87 -0.91 -11.08
C ASN A 17 -6.51 -0.79 -10.36
N PHE A 18 -6.29 -1.52 -9.26
CA PHE A 18 -5.06 -1.46 -8.47
C PHE A 18 -3.81 -1.71 -9.33
N PHE A 19 -3.73 -2.87 -9.97
CA PHE A 19 -2.57 -3.26 -10.77
C PHE A 19 -2.36 -2.32 -11.96
N LYS A 20 -3.43 -1.94 -12.66
CA LYS A 20 -3.37 -1.00 -13.79
C LYS A 20 -2.83 0.38 -13.38
N ASN A 21 -3.19 0.85 -12.20
CA ASN A 21 -2.71 2.16 -11.72
C ASN A 21 -1.23 2.08 -11.31
N ILE A 22 -0.80 0.99 -10.67
CA ILE A 22 0.61 0.79 -10.34
C ILE A 22 1.47 0.66 -11.59
N GLU A 23 0.99 -0.04 -12.63
CA GLU A 23 1.69 -0.10 -13.92
C GLU A 23 1.88 1.30 -14.51
N LYS A 24 0.83 2.13 -14.51
CA LYS A 24 0.92 3.53 -14.97
C LYS A 24 1.91 4.36 -14.15
N GLU A 25 1.90 4.21 -12.83
CA GLU A 25 2.86 4.88 -11.94
C GLU A 25 4.30 4.42 -12.24
N ASN A 26 4.50 3.11 -12.42
CA ASN A 26 5.80 2.53 -12.75
C ASN A 26 6.32 2.98 -14.12
N ASP A 27 5.45 3.17 -15.11
CA ASP A 27 5.84 3.71 -16.41
C ASP A 27 6.34 5.15 -16.30
N ILE A 28 5.76 5.96 -15.40
CA ILE A 28 6.24 7.31 -15.09
C ILE A 28 7.61 7.23 -14.40
N ILE A 29 7.76 6.35 -13.43
CA ILE A 29 9.03 6.14 -12.69
C ILE A 29 10.15 5.71 -13.65
N LYS A 30 9.90 4.75 -14.54
CA LYS A 30 10.85 4.30 -15.57
C LYS A 30 11.29 5.45 -16.48
N LYS A 31 10.35 6.30 -16.92
CA LYS A 31 10.66 7.49 -17.74
C LYS A 31 11.56 8.48 -17.01
N ALA A 32 11.42 8.56 -15.68
CA ALA A 32 12.29 9.37 -14.81
C ALA A 32 13.61 8.67 -14.43
N LYS A 33 13.94 7.50 -15.03
CA LYS A 33 15.09 6.65 -14.69
C LYS A 33 15.08 6.11 -13.24
N GLY A 34 13.92 6.07 -12.60
CA GLY A 34 13.74 5.41 -11.31
C GLY A 34 13.46 3.91 -11.46
N GLU A 35 13.51 3.20 -10.35
CA GLU A 35 13.21 1.76 -10.31
C GLU A 35 11.71 1.52 -10.08
N PRO A 36 11.04 0.72 -10.95
CA PRO A 36 9.63 0.41 -10.78
C PRO A 36 9.40 -0.42 -9.51
N VAL A 37 8.31 -0.13 -8.81
CA VAL A 37 7.96 -0.81 -7.56
C VAL A 37 6.98 -1.95 -7.85
N PRO A 38 7.25 -3.19 -7.42
CA PRO A 38 6.30 -4.29 -7.54
C PRO A 38 4.98 -3.99 -6.83
N PRO A 39 3.81 -4.37 -7.40
CA PRO A 39 2.51 -4.11 -6.79
C PRO A 39 2.37 -4.65 -5.35
N VAL A 40 2.94 -5.82 -5.07
CA VAL A 40 2.94 -6.43 -3.73
C VAL A 40 3.80 -5.63 -2.74
N GLU A 41 4.92 -5.09 -3.20
CA GLU A 41 5.78 -4.26 -2.35
C GLU A 41 5.12 -2.92 -2.02
N ARG A 42 4.38 -2.37 -2.99
CA ARG A 42 3.52 -1.19 -2.75
C ARG A 42 2.47 -1.46 -1.66
N LEU A 43 1.84 -2.65 -1.66
CA LEU A 43 0.92 -3.06 -0.59
C LEU A 43 1.63 -3.11 0.75
N LYS A 44 2.74 -3.83 0.84
CA LYS A 44 3.51 -3.98 2.09
C LYS A 44 3.92 -2.64 2.67
N ASN A 45 4.42 -1.73 1.83
CA ASN A 45 4.81 -0.39 2.26
C ASN A 45 3.61 0.41 2.78
N ALA A 46 2.48 0.39 2.07
CA ALA A 46 1.26 1.08 2.52
C ALA A 46 0.74 0.52 3.86
N PHE A 47 0.73 -0.80 4.03
CA PHE A 47 0.36 -1.45 5.28
C PHE A 47 1.28 -1.07 6.43
N ASN A 48 2.59 -1.18 6.24
CA ASN A 48 3.58 -0.86 7.28
C ASN A 48 3.49 0.61 7.70
N THR A 49 3.31 1.53 6.74
CA THR A 49 3.07 2.95 7.04
C THR A 49 1.79 3.14 7.85
N ALA A 50 0.69 2.51 7.46
CA ALA A 50 -0.59 2.64 8.17
C ALA A 50 -0.51 2.13 9.62
N ILE A 51 0.17 1.01 9.87
CA ILE A 51 0.40 0.48 11.22
C ILE A 51 1.29 1.42 12.02
N SER A 52 2.43 1.84 11.46
CA SER A 52 3.35 2.76 12.14
C SER A 52 2.70 4.11 12.48
N ASP A 53 1.83 4.63 11.62
CA ASP A 53 1.10 5.86 11.90
C ASP A 53 0.00 5.62 12.94
N THR A 54 -0.66 4.47 12.93
CA THR A 54 -1.62 4.10 14.00
C THR A 54 -0.94 4.07 15.36
N ASP A 55 0.28 3.54 15.47
CA ASP A 55 1.08 3.59 16.70
C ASP A 55 1.40 5.03 17.14
N LYS A 56 1.61 5.97 16.21
CA LYS A 56 1.85 7.39 16.55
C LYS A 56 0.61 8.07 17.14
N TYR A 57 -0.58 7.62 16.77
CA TYR A 57 -1.86 8.17 17.25
C TYR A 57 -2.48 7.35 18.39
N LEU A 58 -1.97 6.15 18.66
CA LEU A 58 -2.20 5.45 19.92
C LEU A 58 -1.46 6.21 21.04
N HIS A 59 -2.08 7.28 21.53
CA HIS A 59 -1.79 7.76 22.87
C HIS A 59 -2.13 6.62 23.81
N VAL A 60 -1.11 5.85 24.17
CA VAL A 60 -1.17 4.90 25.27
C VAL A 60 -1.56 5.73 26.49
N LYS A 61 -2.84 5.68 26.90
CA LYS A 61 -3.22 5.99 28.27
C LYS A 61 -2.64 4.87 29.12
N GLY A 62 -1.33 4.97 29.39
CA GLY A 62 -0.68 4.32 30.52
C GLY A 62 -1.00 5.08 31.79
#